data_AF-A0A1L8F9M7-F1
#
_entry.id   AF-A0A1L8F9M7-F1
#
_cell.length_a   1.000
_cell.length_b   1.000
_cell.length_c   1.000
_cell.angle_alpha   90.00
_cell.angle_beta   90.00
_cell.angle_gamma   90.00
#
_symmetry.space_group_name_H-M   'P 1'
#
loop_
_entity.id
_entity.type
_entity.pdbx_description
1 polymer ?
#
loop_
_entity_poly.entity_id
_entity_poly.type
_entity_poly.pdbx_seq_one_letter_code
_entity_poly.pdbx_strand_id
1 'polypeptide(L)'
;MGKKSRVKTQKSGSGAAVAVSPKEMLNLISELLQKCSNPNSTPGREWEEYVQIRGLVEKIRKKQKGLSVVFDGKREEYFPELMEWCKENGASTEGFELTEFPEEGFGLKAIREIKAEELFLWVPRKLLMTVESAKSSVLGPLYSQDRILQAMGNITLAFHLLCERANPNSFWLPYIKTLPNEYDTPLYFNEDEVQYLQTTQAIIDVFSQYKNTARQYAYFYKVIQTHPNAIKLPLKDSFTFDDYRWAVSSVMTRQNQIPTEDGSRVTLALIPLWDMCNHTNGLITTGYNLEDDRCECVALQDFNSGEQIYIFYGTRSNAEFVIHNGFFFENNLHDRVKIKLGVSKSDRLYAMKAEVLARAGIPTSSVFALHVTEPPISAQLLAFLRVFCMDEDELKGHLIGDHAIDKIFTLGNSEFPVSWDNEIKLWTFLEARASLLLKTYKTTVEDDSKVLEQPDLTFHSSMAIKLRRVEKEILEKALKSASDNRKLYSKNLEEGTPLPKYEESNIAFVENSVANSKLPLILKNLDDEEVKLQEAMTISEITENGFLNDKDLLPNGTKSENDNILAEDNQQETGIAKEICS
;
A
#
# COMPACT_ATOMS: atom_id res chain seq x y z
N MET A 1 -66.39 30.70 30.29
CA MET A 1 -65.02 31.27 30.24
C MET A 1 -64.07 30.28 30.88
N GLY A 2 -62.95 29.95 30.23
CA GLY A 2 -61.91 29.07 30.79
C GLY A 2 -61.23 28.22 29.73
N LYS A 3 -60.19 28.78 29.07
CA LYS A 3 -59.36 28.11 28.06
C LYS A 3 -58.48 27.04 28.71
N LYS A 4 -58.39 25.85 28.10
CA LYS A 4 -57.34 24.83 28.39
C LYS A 4 -56.19 25.02 27.39
N SER A 5 -54.99 25.27 27.91
CA SER A 5 -53.73 25.28 27.15
C SER A 5 -53.35 23.87 26.71
N ARG A 6 -52.96 23.74 25.44
CA ARG A 6 -52.46 22.50 24.82
C ARG A 6 -50.99 22.73 24.48
N VAL A 7 -50.10 21.98 25.12
CA VAL A 7 -48.65 21.98 24.89
C VAL A 7 -48.38 21.45 23.48
N LYS A 8 -47.64 22.20 22.66
CA LYS A 8 -47.15 21.81 21.33
C LYS A 8 -45.79 21.14 21.49
N THR A 9 -45.72 19.87 21.15
CA THR A 9 -44.46 19.14 20.92
C THR A 9 -43.82 19.65 19.64
N GLN A 10 -42.62 20.22 19.73
CA GLN A 10 -41.80 20.61 18.58
C GLN A 10 -41.25 19.36 17.90
N LYS A 11 -41.63 19.14 16.63
CA LYS A 11 -40.84 18.34 15.69
C LYS A 11 -39.67 19.21 15.22
N SER A 12 -38.44 18.79 15.49
CA SER A 12 -37.23 19.34 14.89
C SER A 12 -37.24 19.06 13.38
N GLY A 13 -37.27 20.12 12.58
CA GLY A 13 -37.34 20.02 11.12
C GLY A 13 -36.02 19.57 10.51
N SER A 14 -36.10 18.66 9.55
CA SER A 14 -35.03 18.42 8.58
C SER A 14 -34.86 19.68 7.73
N GLY A 15 -33.65 20.24 7.68
CA GLY A 15 -33.34 21.33 6.77
C GLY A 15 -33.55 20.89 5.32
N ALA A 16 -34.47 21.55 4.61
CA ALA A 16 -34.63 21.37 3.18
C ALA A 16 -33.34 21.85 2.49
N ALA A 17 -32.62 20.93 1.84
CA ALA A 17 -31.46 21.26 1.03
C ALA A 17 -31.90 22.20 -0.11
N VAL A 18 -31.33 23.40 -0.15
CA VAL A 18 -31.52 24.35 -1.25
C VAL A 18 -31.02 23.68 -2.53
N ALA A 19 -31.91 23.48 -3.51
CA ALA A 19 -31.55 22.86 -4.78
C ALA A 19 -30.47 23.70 -5.49
N VAL A 20 -29.24 23.19 -5.51
CA VAL A 20 -28.10 23.83 -6.15
C VAL A 20 -28.15 23.61 -7.66
N SER A 21 -27.89 24.66 -8.44
CA SER A 21 -27.87 24.53 -9.90
C SER A 21 -26.71 23.62 -10.35
N PRO A 22 -26.89 22.77 -11.39
CA PRO A 22 -25.81 21.94 -11.93
C PRO A 22 -24.55 22.73 -12.30
N LYS A 23 -24.73 23.98 -12.76
CA LYS A 23 -23.63 24.89 -13.10
C LYS A 23 -22.81 25.30 -11.88
N GLU A 24 -23.47 25.61 -10.76
CA GLU A 24 -22.79 25.95 -9.50
C GLU A 24 -21.99 24.74 -8.98
N MET A 25 -22.56 23.53 -9.05
CA MET A 25 -21.86 22.31 -8.66
C MET A 25 -20.62 22.08 -9.52
N LEU A 26 -20.73 22.21 -10.85
CA LEU A 26 -19.61 22.01 -11.77
C LEU A 26 -18.46 23.02 -11.53
N ASN A 27 -18.78 24.24 -11.10
CA ASN A 27 -17.78 25.24 -10.71
C ASN A 27 -17.00 24.81 -9.45
N LEU A 28 -17.70 24.35 -8.41
CA LEU A 28 -17.05 23.84 -7.18
C LEU A 28 -16.18 22.62 -7.47
N ILE A 29 -16.65 21.72 -8.32
CA ILE A 29 -15.90 20.54 -8.76
C ILE A 29 -14.64 20.95 -9.52
N SER A 30 -14.72 21.96 -10.40
CA SER A 30 -13.56 22.46 -11.14
C SER A 30 -12.53 23.12 -10.21
N GLU A 31 -12.99 23.89 -9.23
CA GLU A 31 -12.14 24.48 -8.18
C GLU A 31 -11.42 23.38 -7.37
N LEU A 32 -12.16 22.34 -6.94
CA LEU A 32 -11.59 21.21 -6.20
C LEU A 32 -10.54 20.47 -7.02
N LEU A 33 -10.83 20.20 -8.30
CA LEU A 33 -9.89 19.52 -9.20
C LEU A 33 -8.60 20.32 -9.38
N GLN A 34 -8.73 21.64 -9.61
CA GLN A 34 -7.57 22.52 -9.75
C GLN A 34 -6.74 22.54 -8.46
N LYS A 35 -7.40 22.65 -7.30
CA LYS A 35 -6.72 22.68 -5.99
C LYS A 35 -5.94 21.39 -5.75
N CYS A 36 -6.55 20.23 -5.99
CA CYS A 36 -5.93 18.94 -5.69
C CYS A 36 -4.89 18.49 -6.74
N SER A 37 -4.88 19.11 -7.93
CA SER A 37 -3.92 18.83 -9.00
C SER A 37 -2.67 19.71 -8.95
N ASN A 38 -2.64 20.72 -8.08
CA ASN A 38 -1.47 21.58 -7.93
C ASN A 38 -0.33 20.80 -7.25
N PRO A 39 0.84 20.65 -7.91
CA PRO A 39 1.99 19.93 -7.35
C PRO A 39 2.70 20.74 -6.24
N ASN A 40 2.43 22.04 -6.11
CA ASN A 40 3.17 22.95 -5.25
C ASN A 40 2.59 23.02 -3.83
N SER A 41 2.63 21.93 -3.08
CA SER A 41 2.58 22.03 -1.62
C SER A 41 3.96 22.47 -1.14
N THR A 42 4.07 23.70 -0.61
CA THR A 42 5.30 24.10 0.09
C THR A 42 5.52 23.15 1.27
N PRO A 43 6.70 22.50 1.41
CA PRO A 43 6.97 21.65 2.55
C PRO A 43 6.69 22.37 3.87
N GLY A 44 5.99 21.70 4.78
CA GLY A 44 5.54 22.28 6.04
C GLY A 44 4.23 23.08 5.95
N ARG A 45 3.53 23.07 4.80
CA ARG A 45 2.17 23.64 4.64
C ARG A 45 1.10 22.60 4.28
N GLU A 46 1.39 21.33 4.49
CA GLU A 46 0.50 20.23 4.11
C GLU A 46 -0.80 20.24 4.93
N TRP A 47 -0.74 20.67 6.20
CA TRP A 47 -1.92 20.82 7.05
C TRP A 47 -2.86 21.91 6.53
N GLU A 48 -2.35 23.10 6.21
CA GLU A 48 -3.19 24.17 5.66
C GLU A 48 -3.79 23.79 4.32
N GLU A 49 -3.05 23.06 3.47
CA GLU A 49 -3.60 22.51 2.23
C GLU A 49 -4.72 21.50 2.51
N TYR A 50 -4.51 20.57 3.44
CA TYR A 50 -5.52 19.59 3.85
C TYR A 50 -6.81 20.27 4.32
N VAL A 51 -6.72 21.25 5.22
CA VAL A 51 -7.87 22.02 5.72
C VAL A 51 -8.60 22.75 4.59
N GLN A 52 -7.86 23.34 3.63
CA GLN A 52 -8.46 24.01 2.47
C GLN A 52 -9.21 23.03 1.55
N ILE A 53 -8.61 21.88 1.24
CA ILE A 53 -9.27 20.84 0.44
C ILE A 53 -10.50 20.31 1.16
N ARG A 54 -10.39 20.04 2.47
CA ARG A 54 -11.49 19.61 3.33
C ARG A 54 -12.64 20.62 3.32
N GLY A 55 -12.35 21.91 3.45
CA GLY A 55 -13.36 22.97 3.37
C GLY A 55 -14.13 23.00 2.05
N LEU A 56 -13.46 22.76 0.91
CA LEU A 56 -14.11 22.65 -0.39
C LEU A 56 -14.97 21.38 -0.50
N VAL A 57 -14.44 20.24 -0.04
CA VAL A 57 -15.17 18.96 -0.02
C VAL A 57 -16.44 19.09 0.83
N GLU A 58 -16.35 19.63 2.04
CA GLU A 58 -17.52 19.82 2.91
C GLU A 58 -18.55 20.79 2.33
N LYS A 59 -18.10 21.83 1.61
CA LYS A 59 -18.99 22.74 0.87
C LYS A 59 -19.74 22.02 -0.24
N ILE A 60 -19.10 21.07 -0.94
CA ILE A 60 -19.74 20.23 -1.96
C ILE A 60 -20.71 19.24 -1.30
N ARG A 61 -20.27 18.51 -0.26
CA ARG A 61 -21.09 17.52 0.45
C ARG A 61 -22.38 18.11 1.02
N LYS A 62 -22.32 19.30 1.64
CA LYS A 62 -23.51 20.03 2.16
C LYS A 62 -24.53 20.40 1.09
N LYS A 63 -24.13 20.40 -0.18
CA LYS A 63 -24.98 20.70 -1.35
C LYS A 63 -25.47 19.42 -2.06
N GLN A 64 -25.09 18.25 -1.57
CA GLN A 64 -25.47 16.93 -2.08
C GLN A 64 -26.37 16.20 -1.07
N LYS A 65 -26.93 15.06 -1.46
CA LYS A 65 -27.91 14.30 -0.65
C LYS A 65 -27.29 13.12 0.12
N GLY A 66 -25.97 13.08 0.29
CA GLY A 66 -25.27 11.90 0.82
C GLY A 66 -25.14 10.80 -0.23
N LEU A 67 -25.22 9.53 0.21
CA LEU A 67 -25.25 8.38 -0.70
C LEU A 67 -26.47 8.44 -1.62
N SER A 68 -26.24 8.24 -2.91
CA SER A 68 -27.29 8.30 -3.93
C SER A 68 -28.25 7.12 -3.87
N VAL A 69 -27.77 5.95 -3.43
CA VAL A 69 -28.59 4.75 -3.24
C VAL A 69 -28.45 4.28 -1.81
N VAL A 70 -29.57 4.27 -1.09
CA VAL A 70 -29.72 3.76 0.27
C VAL A 70 -30.79 2.68 0.23
N PHE A 71 -30.51 1.53 0.85
CA PHE A 71 -31.44 0.41 0.90
C PHE A 71 -32.34 0.52 2.13
N ASP A 72 -33.59 0.05 1.99
CA ASP A 72 -34.57 0.04 3.07
C ASP A 72 -34.35 -1.15 4.01
N GLY A 73 -34.07 -0.89 5.28
CA GLY A 73 -33.85 -1.93 6.28
C GLY A 73 -32.47 -1.84 6.91
N LYS A 74 -32.17 -2.79 7.79
CA LYS A 74 -30.86 -2.89 8.44
C LYS A 74 -29.95 -3.87 7.70
N ARG A 75 -28.64 -3.72 7.88
CA ARG A 75 -27.62 -4.53 7.20
C ARG A 75 -27.84 -6.03 7.41
N GLU A 76 -28.16 -6.43 8.64
CA GLU A 76 -28.35 -7.81 9.04
C GLU A 76 -29.60 -8.46 8.42
N GLU A 77 -30.58 -7.68 7.98
CA GLU A 77 -31.80 -8.18 7.32
C GLU A 77 -31.49 -8.75 5.93
N TYR A 78 -30.35 -8.39 5.33
CA TYR A 78 -29.91 -8.87 4.02
C TYR A 78 -28.98 -10.08 4.07
N PHE A 79 -28.49 -10.49 5.25
CA PHE A 79 -27.60 -11.66 5.36
C PHE A 79 -28.24 -12.97 4.89
N PRO A 80 -29.53 -13.25 5.12
CA PRO A 80 -30.17 -14.45 4.55
C PRO A 80 -30.16 -14.45 3.01
N GLU A 81 -30.37 -13.28 2.38
CA GLU A 81 -30.32 -13.12 0.91
C GLU A 81 -28.89 -13.39 0.39
N LEU A 82 -27.86 -12.90 1.09
CA LEU A 82 -26.46 -13.18 0.78
C LEU A 82 -26.15 -14.68 0.88
N MET A 83 -26.53 -15.34 1.98
CA MET A 83 -26.24 -16.75 2.20
C MET A 83 -26.91 -17.63 1.15
N GLU A 84 -28.18 -17.37 0.80
CA GLU A 84 -28.87 -18.13 -0.24
C GLU A 84 -28.21 -17.91 -1.61
N TRP A 85 -27.89 -16.67 -1.98
CA TRP A 85 -27.20 -16.36 -3.23
C TRP A 85 -25.81 -17.02 -3.33
N CYS A 86 -25.04 -17.01 -2.24
CA CYS A 86 -23.76 -17.70 -2.16
C CYS A 86 -23.92 -19.22 -2.37
N LYS A 87 -24.92 -19.82 -1.71
CA LYS A 87 -25.23 -21.26 -1.81
C LYS A 87 -25.65 -21.66 -3.23
N GLU A 88 -26.56 -20.90 -3.85
CA GLU A 88 -27.02 -21.13 -5.23
C GLU A 88 -25.89 -21.10 -6.26
N ASN A 89 -24.79 -20.41 -5.96
CA ASN A 89 -23.62 -20.28 -6.82
C ASN A 89 -22.42 -21.10 -6.37
N GLY A 90 -22.60 -22.05 -5.43
CA GLY A 90 -21.59 -23.05 -5.08
C GLY A 90 -20.56 -22.63 -4.03
N ALA A 91 -20.77 -21.53 -3.30
CA ALA A 91 -19.95 -21.20 -2.14
C ALA A 91 -20.33 -22.07 -0.93
N SER A 92 -19.37 -22.23 -0.01
CA SER A 92 -19.63 -22.81 1.31
C SER A 92 -20.54 -21.89 2.12
N THR A 93 -21.60 -22.41 2.71
CA THR A 93 -22.53 -21.63 3.56
C THR A 93 -22.93 -22.37 4.83
N GLU A 94 -22.19 -23.42 5.19
CA GLU A 94 -22.44 -24.28 6.34
C GLU A 94 -21.30 -24.17 7.36
N GLY A 95 -21.60 -24.39 8.64
CA GLY A 95 -20.60 -24.38 9.70
C GLY A 95 -20.28 -23.01 10.30
N PHE A 96 -20.84 -21.93 9.75
CA PHE A 96 -20.76 -20.58 10.32
C PHE A 96 -22.04 -19.76 10.09
N GLU A 97 -22.19 -18.69 10.87
CA GLU A 97 -23.24 -17.68 10.70
C GLU A 97 -22.68 -16.25 10.82
N LEU A 98 -23.36 -15.26 10.25
CA LEU A 98 -22.98 -13.85 10.40
C LEU A 98 -23.50 -13.32 11.74
N THR A 99 -22.62 -12.74 12.55
CA THR A 99 -22.95 -12.21 13.89
C THR A 99 -22.30 -10.85 14.08
N GLU A 100 -22.95 -9.94 14.81
CA GLU A 100 -22.35 -8.67 15.26
C GLU A 100 -21.52 -8.91 16.52
N PHE A 101 -20.25 -8.50 16.50
CA PHE A 101 -19.33 -8.52 17.63
C PHE A 101 -19.09 -7.10 18.15
N PRO A 102 -18.92 -6.92 19.48
CA PRO A 102 -18.80 -5.58 20.07
C PRO A 102 -17.60 -4.76 19.60
N GLU A 103 -16.48 -5.39 19.26
CA GLU A 103 -15.22 -4.70 18.95
C GLU A 103 -15.02 -4.52 17.44
N GLU A 104 -15.25 -5.57 16.65
CA GLU A 104 -14.95 -5.60 15.21
C GLU A 104 -16.20 -5.40 14.32
N GLY A 105 -17.39 -5.31 14.92
CA GLY A 105 -18.65 -5.27 14.20
C GLY A 105 -19.03 -6.63 13.63
N PHE A 106 -19.64 -6.67 12.44
CA PHE A 106 -20.09 -7.94 11.86
C PHE A 106 -18.91 -8.83 11.45
N GLY A 107 -18.97 -10.10 11.87
CA GLY A 107 -18.01 -11.14 11.56
C GLY A 107 -18.66 -12.50 11.32
N LEU A 108 -17.86 -13.53 11.01
CA LEU A 108 -18.32 -14.92 10.98
C LEU A 108 -18.17 -15.57 12.37
N LYS A 109 -19.18 -16.32 12.79
CA LYS A 109 -19.16 -17.11 14.03
C LYS A 109 -19.32 -18.59 13.70
N ALA A 110 -18.49 -19.45 14.27
CA ALA A 110 -18.58 -20.88 14.08
C ALA A 110 -19.87 -21.44 14.75
N ILE A 111 -20.58 -22.34 14.07
CA ILE A 111 -21.77 -23.05 14.62
C ILE A 111 -21.51 -24.54 14.85
N ARG A 112 -20.26 -24.95 14.65
CA ARG A 112 -19.70 -26.26 14.95
C ARG A 112 -18.22 -26.08 15.27
N GLU A 113 -17.57 -27.14 15.73
CA GLU A 113 -16.12 -27.17 15.80
C GLU A 113 -15.52 -27.17 14.39
N ILE A 114 -14.52 -26.31 14.17
CA ILE A 114 -13.73 -26.20 12.94
C ILE A 114 -12.27 -26.39 13.35
N LYS A 115 -11.59 -27.39 12.78
CA LYS A 115 -10.18 -27.68 13.14
C LYS A 115 -9.22 -26.81 12.35
N ALA A 116 -8.07 -26.50 12.93
CA ALA A 116 -6.96 -25.88 12.21
C ALA A 116 -6.67 -26.65 10.91
N GLU A 117 -6.38 -25.91 9.85
CA GLU A 117 -6.14 -26.44 8.50
C GLU A 117 -7.37 -27.07 7.80
N GLU A 118 -8.54 -27.09 8.43
CA GLU A 118 -9.78 -27.51 7.78
C GLU A 118 -10.22 -26.50 6.71
N LEU A 119 -10.45 -26.97 5.48
CA LEU A 119 -11.09 -26.18 4.43
C LEU A 119 -12.58 -25.99 4.77
N PHE A 120 -12.89 -24.88 5.41
CA PHE A 120 -14.24 -24.57 5.88
C PHE A 120 -14.97 -23.56 4.99
N LEU A 121 -14.23 -22.74 4.21
CA LEU A 121 -14.81 -21.69 3.38
C LEU A 121 -14.21 -21.67 1.97
N TRP A 122 -15.06 -21.69 0.95
CA TRP A 122 -14.67 -21.43 -0.44
C TRP A 122 -15.69 -20.57 -1.19
N VAL A 123 -15.20 -19.75 -2.12
CA VAL A 123 -16.01 -18.79 -2.91
C VAL A 123 -15.63 -18.89 -4.39
N PRO A 124 -16.52 -19.44 -5.26
CA PRO A 124 -16.28 -19.52 -6.70
C PRO A 124 -16.09 -18.15 -7.38
N ARG A 125 -15.25 -18.07 -8.41
CA ARG A 125 -14.94 -16.83 -9.14
C ARG A 125 -16.17 -16.04 -9.56
N LYS A 126 -17.23 -16.75 -9.99
CA LYS A 126 -18.49 -16.15 -10.44
C LYS A 126 -19.08 -15.14 -9.44
N LEU A 127 -18.88 -15.36 -8.14
CA LEU A 127 -19.39 -14.49 -7.09
C LEU A 127 -18.55 -13.22 -6.90
N LEU A 128 -17.29 -13.21 -7.33
CA LEU A 128 -16.37 -12.09 -7.11
C LEU A 128 -16.73 -10.90 -8.00
N MET A 129 -16.46 -9.70 -7.51
CA MET A 129 -16.43 -8.50 -8.35
C MET A 129 -14.97 -8.21 -8.70
N THR A 130 -14.60 -8.30 -9.98
CA THR A 130 -13.22 -8.14 -10.44
C THR A 130 -13.07 -6.98 -11.43
N VAL A 131 -11.83 -6.66 -11.81
CA VAL A 131 -11.58 -5.70 -12.90
C VAL A 131 -12.11 -6.24 -14.25
N GLU A 132 -12.12 -7.56 -14.44
CA GLU A 132 -12.69 -8.25 -15.62
C GLU A 132 -14.21 -8.14 -15.68
N SER A 133 -14.91 -8.37 -14.57
CA SER A 133 -16.36 -8.18 -14.51
C SER A 133 -16.72 -6.70 -14.72
N ALA A 134 -15.91 -5.77 -14.20
CA ALA A 134 -16.07 -4.34 -14.44
C ALA A 134 -15.97 -3.98 -15.93
N LYS A 135 -14.99 -4.53 -16.65
CA LYS A 135 -14.81 -4.34 -18.10
C LYS A 135 -16.00 -4.85 -18.91
N SER A 136 -16.62 -5.92 -18.44
CA SER A 136 -17.76 -6.57 -19.09
C SER A 136 -19.12 -5.97 -18.69
N SER A 137 -19.13 -5.04 -17.73
CA SER A 137 -20.33 -4.37 -17.22
C SER A 137 -20.70 -3.11 -18.01
N VAL A 138 -21.73 -2.38 -17.55
CA VAL A 138 -22.11 -1.06 -18.08
C VAL A 138 -20.96 -0.03 -18.04
N LEU A 139 -19.94 -0.26 -17.19
CA LEU A 139 -18.73 0.58 -17.10
C LEU A 139 -17.75 0.38 -18.28
N GLY A 140 -17.81 -0.77 -18.96
CA GLY A 140 -16.87 -1.17 -20.02
C GLY A 140 -16.59 -0.11 -21.10
N PRO A 141 -17.62 0.54 -21.68
CA PRO A 141 -17.43 1.59 -22.66
C PRO A 141 -16.61 2.78 -22.14
N LEU A 142 -16.81 3.20 -20.89
CA LEU A 142 -16.02 4.27 -20.28
C LEU A 142 -14.61 3.79 -19.93
N TYR A 143 -14.48 2.58 -19.37
CA TYR A 143 -13.19 1.95 -19.06
C TYR A 143 -12.26 1.93 -20.29
N SER A 144 -12.79 1.61 -21.47
CA SER A 144 -11.99 1.55 -22.70
C SER A 144 -11.38 2.89 -23.14
N GLN A 145 -11.88 4.03 -22.63
CA GLN A 145 -11.45 5.37 -23.02
C GLN A 145 -10.70 6.12 -21.91
N ASP A 146 -10.97 5.79 -20.65
CA ASP A 146 -10.39 6.48 -19.50
C ASP A 146 -9.07 5.84 -19.04
N ARG A 147 -7.98 6.62 -19.07
CA ARG A 147 -6.64 6.13 -18.71
C ARG A 147 -6.49 5.81 -17.22
N ILE A 148 -7.23 6.50 -16.36
CA ILE A 148 -7.15 6.26 -14.90
C ILE A 148 -7.80 4.92 -14.59
N LEU A 149 -8.99 4.64 -15.15
CA LEU A 149 -9.63 3.32 -15.00
C LEU A 149 -8.74 2.18 -15.52
N GLN A 150 -8.07 2.37 -16.67
CA GLN A 150 -7.17 1.36 -17.23
C GLN A 150 -5.93 1.10 -16.36
N ALA A 151 -5.33 2.15 -15.80
CA ALA A 151 -4.11 2.05 -15.01
C ALA A 151 -4.36 1.65 -13.54
N MET A 152 -5.56 1.92 -13.00
CA MET A 152 -5.86 1.80 -11.58
C MET A 152 -7.04 0.85 -11.34
N GLY A 153 -6.75 -0.44 -11.19
CA GLY A 153 -7.76 -1.48 -10.98
C GLY A 153 -8.64 -1.26 -9.73
N ASN A 154 -8.07 -0.69 -8.67
CA ASN A 154 -8.80 -0.35 -7.44
C ASN A 154 -9.88 0.74 -7.69
N ILE A 155 -9.57 1.75 -8.51
CA ILE A 155 -10.55 2.77 -8.90
C ILE A 155 -11.61 2.15 -9.81
N THR A 156 -11.21 1.27 -10.73
CA THR A 156 -12.16 0.52 -11.56
C THR A 156 -13.13 -0.32 -10.74
N LEU A 157 -12.66 -1.02 -9.70
CA LEU A 157 -13.54 -1.73 -8.77
C LEU A 157 -14.50 -0.78 -8.04
N ALA A 158 -14.04 0.40 -7.62
CA ALA A 158 -14.90 1.37 -6.93
C ALA A 158 -16.05 1.84 -7.84
N PHE A 159 -15.77 2.14 -9.10
CA PHE A 159 -16.83 2.49 -10.06
C PHE A 159 -17.71 1.30 -10.44
N HIS A 160 -17.15 0.10 -10.55
CA HIS A 160 -17.95 -1.11 -10.77
C HIS A 160 -18.95 -1.31 -9.63
N LEU A 161 -18.48 -1.20 -8.38
CA LEU A 161 -19.31 -1.30 -7.19
C LEU A 161 -20.44 -0.26 -7.18
N LEU A 162 -20.16 1.00 -7.55
CA LEU A 162 -21.19 2.04 -7.65
C LEU A 162 -22.21 1.79 -8.76
N CYS A 163 -21.76 1.38 -9.94
CA CYS A 163 -22.63 1.03 -11.06
C CYS A 163 -23.59 -0.10 -10.68
N GLU A 164 -23.06 -1.17 -10.07
CA GLU A 164 -23.86 -2.33 -9.65
C GLU A 164 -24.77 -1.98 -8.47
N ARG A 165 -24.32 -1.16 -7.51
CA ARG A 165 -25.16 -0.67 -6.41
C ARG A 165 -26.39 0.08 -6.91
N ALA A 166 -26.23 0.86 -7.98
CA ALA A 166 -27.32 1.64 -8.57
C ALA A 166 -28.18 0.85 -9.58
N ASN A 167 -27.87 -0.42 -9.82
CA ASN A 167 -28.65 -1.31 -10.66
C ASN A 167 -29.53 -2.24 -9.78
N PRO A 168 -30.87 -2.05 -9.75
CA PRO A 168 -31.76 -2.89 -8.93
C PRO A 168 -31.78 -4.37 -9.34
N ASN A 169 -31.31 -4.70 -10.54
CA ASN A 169 -31.25 -6.07 -11.06
C ASN A 169 -29.80 -6.59 -11.10
N SER A 170 -28.88 -5.99 -10.34
CA SER A 170 -27.49 -6.44 -10.30
C SER A 170 -27.39 -7.85 -9.73
N PHE A 171 -26.57 -8.69 -10.38
CA PHE A 171 -26.24 -10.03 -9.87
C PHE A 171 -25.58 -9.98 -8.48
N TRP A 172 -24.80 -8.93 -8.19
CA TRP A 172 -24.09 -8.76 -6.92
C TRP A 172 -24.90 -7.98 -5.87
N LEU A 173 -26.18 -7.67 -6.14
CA LEU A 173 -27.00 -6.91 -5.19
C LEU A 173 -27.10 -7.55 -3.79
N PRO A 174 -27.20 -8.90 -3.64
CA PRO A 174 -27.16 -9.54 -2.32
C PRO A 174 -25.89 -9.21 -1.53
N TYR A 175 -24.73 -9.21 -2.18
CA TYR A 175 -23.47 -8.80 -1.56
C TYR A 175 -23.45 -7.30 -1.24
N ILE A 176 -23.81 -6.45 -2.20
CA ILE A 176 -23.73 -4.99 -2.05
C ILE A 176 -24.62 -4.46 -0.91
N LYS A 177 -25.81 -5.05 -0.72
CA LYS A 177 -26.72 -4.72 0.40
C LYS A 177 -26.13 -5.06 1.77
N THR A 178 -25.24 -6.04 1.83
CA THR A 178 -24.56 -6.47 3.07
C THR A 178 -23.25 -5.75 3.35
N LEU A 179 -22.83 -4.79 2.51
CA LEU A 179 -21.65 -3.97 2.81
C LEU A 179 -21.96 -2.93 3.90
N PRO A 180 -20.95 -2.49 4.68
CA PRO A 180 -21.11 -1.36 5.59
C PRO A 180 -21.56 -0.10 4.84
N ASN A 181 -22.43 0.71 5.45
CA ASN A 181 -22.81 2.02 4.89
C ASN A 181 -21.76 3.12 5.18
N GLU A 182 -20.96 2.93 6.22
CA GLU A 182 -19.87 3.81 6.63
C GLU A 182 -18.65 2.97 7.03
N TYR A 183 -17.48 3.61 7.06
CA TYR A 183 -16.19 3.00 7.39
C TYR A 183 -15.41 3.96 8.27
N ASP A 184 -14.41 3.45 8.99
CA ASP A 184 -13.58 4.25 9.88
C ASP A 184 -12.19 4.58 9.26
N THR A 185 -12.10 4.57 7.93
CA THR A 185 -10.90 5.09 7.23
C THR A 185 -10.75 6.60 7.48
N PRO A 186 -9.54 7.20 7.41
CA PRO A 186 -9.32 8.63 7.66
C PRO A 186 -10.15 9.60 6.79
N LEU A 187 -10.73 9.13 5.69
CA LEU A 187 -11.73 9.86 4.90
C LEU A 187 -13.02 10.22 5.67
N TYR A 188 -13.28 9.55 6.78
CA TYR A 188 -14.45 9.74 7.65
C TYR A 188 -14.12 10.52 8.92
N PHE A 189 -12.85 10.74 9.21
CA PHE A 189 -12.43 11.49 10.39
C PHE A 189 -12.86 12.95 10.25
N ASN A 190 -13.18 13.58 11.38
CA ASN A 190 -13.32 15.02 11.50
C ASN A 190 -11.94 15.71 11.52
N GLU A 191 -11.93 17.05 11.47
CA GLU A 191 -10.66 17.80 11.44
C GLU A 191 -9.85 17.62 12.73
N ASP A 192 -10.52 17.69 13.89
CA ASP A 192 -9.92 17.56 15.21
C ASP A 192 -9.34 16.15 15.44
N GLU A 193 -10.00 15.12 14.93
CA GLU A 193 -9.56 13.72 14.95
C GLU A 193 -8.25 13.54 14.18
N VAL A 194 -8.13 14.12 12.98
CA VAL A 194 -6.88 14.08 12.20
C VAL A 194 -5.80 14.97 12.85
N GLN A 195 -6.19 16.01 13.57
CA GLN A 195 -5.24 16.89 14.26
C GLN A 195 -4.40 16.13 15.30
N TYR A 196 -4.93 15.07 15.91
CA TYR A 196 -4.16 14.22 16.81
C TYR A 196 -2.95 13.55 16.14
N LEU A 197 -2.98 13.35 14.82
CA LEU A 197 -1.87 12.78 14.04
C LEU A 197 -0.80 13.81 13.67
N GLN A 198 -0.92 15.09 14.06
CA GLN A 198 0.12 16.07 13.76
C GLN A 198 1.48 15.59 14.28
N THR A 199 2.54 15.80 13.50
CA THR A 199 3.92 15.35 13.76
C THR A 199 4.19 13.84 13.69
N THR A 200 3.19 13.02 13.39
CA THR A 200 3.38 11.59 13.10
C THR A 200 3.88 11.35 11.69
N GLN A 201 4.34 10.13 11.41
CA GLN A 201 4.69 9.71 10.05
C GLN A 201 3.45 9.40 9.21
N ALA A 202 2.42 8.82 9.83
CA ALA A 202 1.18 8.42 9.17
C ALA A 202 0.37 9.59 8.59
N ILE A 203 0.47 10.79 9.15
CA ILE A 203 -0.36 11.94 8.71
C ILE A 203 -0.13 12.33 7.24
N ILE A 204 1.09 12.14 6.71
CA ILE A 204 1.39 12.44 5.31
C ILE A 204 0.57 11.53 4.38
N ASP A 205 0.42 10.27 4.76
CA ASP A 205 -0.36 9.29 4.01
C ASP A 205 -1.88 9.58 4.12
N VAL A 206 -2.35 10.08 5.27
CA VAL A 206 -3.72 10.60 5.45
C VAL A 206 -4.00 11.80 4.53
N PHE A 207 -3.11 12.78 4.49
CA PHE A 207 -3.25 13.93 3.60
C PHE A 207 -3.27 13.50 2.12
N SER A 208 -2.37 12.60 1.74
CA SER A 208 -2.30 12.04 0.39
C SER A 208 -3.60 11.32 0.03
N GLN A 209 -4.12 10.46 0.92
CA GLN A 209 -5.38 9.75 0.70
C GLN A 209 -6.55 10.71 0.48
N TYR A 210 -6.68 11.75 1.32
CA TYR A 210 -7.77 12.73 1.21
C TYR A 210 -7.65 13.55 -0.09
N LYS A 211 -6.46 14.07 -0.40
CA LYS A 211 -6.18 14.83 -1.64
C LYS A 211 -6.41 13.99 -2.89
N ASN A 212 -5.97 12.73 -2.90
CA ASN A 212 -6.14 11.82 -4.03
C ASN A 212 -7.62 11.49 -4.25
N THR A 213 -8.36 11.18 -3.18
CA THR A 213 -9.80 10.88 -3.24
C THR A 213 -10.59 12.08 -3.75
N ALA A 214 -10.32 13.28 -3.23
CA ALA A 214 -10.95 14.51 -3.68
C ALA A 214 -10.63 14.83 -5.14
N ARG A 215 -9.37 14.66 -5.57
CA ARG A 215 -8.96 14.84 -6.98
C ARG A 215 -9.69 13.88 -7.90
N GLN A 216 -9.72 12.60 -7.57
CA GLN A 216 -10.34 11.56 -8.39
C GLN A 216 -11.85 11.77 -8.47
N TYR A 217 -12.52 12.05 -7.35
CA TYR A 217 -13.93 12.42 -7.35
C TYR A 217 -14.21 13.58 -8.31
N ALA A 218 -13.46 14.69 -8.18
CA ALA A 218 -13.68 15.86 -9.02
C ALA A 218 -13.40 15.59 -10.51
N TYR A 219 -12.37 14.81 -10.80
CA TYR A 219 -12.05 14.35 -12.15
C TYR A 219 -13.19 13.53 -12.74
N PHE A 220 -13.61 12.46 -12.06
CA PHE A 220 -14.63 11.56 -12.57
C PHE A 220 -16.01 12.18 -12.59
N TYR A 221 -16.32 13.11 -11.68
CA TYR A 221 -17.56 13.89 -11.77
C TYR A 221 -17.62 14.62 -13.11
N LYS A 222 -16.53 15.30 -13.51
CA LYS A 222 -16.45 15.99 -14.80
C LYS A 222 -16.52 15.00 -15.97
N VAL A 223 -15.80 13.88 -15.92
CA VAL A 223 -15.82 12.84 -16.97
C VAL A 223 -17.23 12.27 -17.14
N ILE A 224 -17.90 11.86 -16.06
CA ILE A 224 -19.26 11.31 -16.10
C ILE A 224 -20.24 12.34 -16.70
N GLN A 225 -20.11 13.61 -16.33
CA GLN A 225 -21.01 14.66 -16.83
C GLN A 225 -20.75 15.04 -18.30
N THR A 226 -19.55 14.82 -18.84
CA THR A 226 -19.17 15.30 -20.19
C THR A 226 -18.94 14.21 -21.24
N HIS A 227 -18.50 13.02 -20.84
CA HIS A 227 -18.08 11.98 -21.76
C HIS A 227 -19.28 11.21 -22.34
N PRO A 228 -19.35 10.95 -23.65
CA PRO A 228 -20.49 10.26 -24.28
C PRO A 228 -20.66 8.82 -23.77
N ASN A 229 -19.57 8.10 -23.55
CA ASN A 229 -19.64 6.71 -23.04
C ASN A 229 -20.13 6.60 -21.59
N ALA A 230 -20.28 7.72 -20.87
CA ALA A 230 -20.83 7.75 -19.52
C ALA A 230 -22.36 7.95 -19.49
N ILE A 231 -23.01 8.20 -20.64
CA ILE A 231 -24.45 8.55 -20.70
C ILE A 231 -25.34 7.42 -20.14
N LYS A 232 -24.94 6.16 -20.32
CA LYS A 232 -25.71 4.99 -19.85
C LYS A 232 -25.39 4.60 -18.40
N LEU A 233 -24.44 5.27 -17.74
CA LEU A 233 -24.09 4.96 -16.37
C LEU A 233 -25.16 5.51 -15.44
N PRO A 234 -25.58 4.75 -14.40
CA PRO A 234 -26.51 5.27 -13.40
C PRO A 234 -25.92 6.48 -12.64
N LEU A 235 -24.59 6.58 -12.59
CA LEU A 235 -23.86 7.71 -12.02
C LEU A 235 -24.09 9.05 -12.76
N LYS A 236 -24.64 9.01 -13.98
CA LYS A 236 -24.95 10.22 -14.76
C LYS A 236 -26.00 11.08 -14.05
N ASP A 237 -27.00 10.43 -13.47
CA ASP A 237 -28.11 11.05 -12.78
C ASP A 237 -27.74 11.48 -11.36
N SER A 238 -26.90 10.69 -10.68
CA SER A 238 -26.47 10.95 -9.32
C SER A 238 -25.10 10.36 -9.04
N PHE A 239 -24.13 11.24 -8.75
CA PHE A 239 -22.80 10.87 -8.28
C PHE A 239 -22.32 11.91 -7.27
N THR A 240 -22.25 11.53 -6.00
CA THR A 240 -21.86 12.40 -4.90
C THR A 240 -20.45 12.10 -4.39
N PHE A 241 -19.89 13.02 -3.60
CA PHE A 241 -18.63 12.74 -2.92
C PHE A 241 -18.77 11.57 -1.93
N ASP A 242 -19.93 11.45 -1.28
CA ASP A 242 -20.19 10.35 -0.34
C ASP A 242 -20.27 8.99 -1.05
N ASP A 243 -20.81 8.94 -2.28
CA ASP A 243 -20.74 7.73 -3.11
C ASP A 243 -19.30 7.32 -3.38
N TYR A 244 -18.48 8.27 -3.85
CA TYR A 244 -17.09 7.98 -4.21
C TYR A 244 -16.27 7.58 -2.99
N ARG A 245 -16.43 8.33 -1.88
CA ARG A 245 -15.78 8.03 -0.60
C ARG A 245 -16.15 6.63 -0.12
N TRP A 246 -17.44 6.29 -0.11
CA TRP A 246 -17.91 4.96 0.28
C TRP A 246 -17.35 3.87 -0.61
N ALA A 247 -17.31 4.08 -1.93
CA ALA A 247 -16.82 3.07 -2.87
C ALA A 247 -15.32 2.81 -2.73
N VAL A 248 -14.50 3.87 -2.61
CA VAL A 248 -13.05 3.69 -2.41
C VAL A 248 -12.74 3.10 -1.04
N SER A 249 -13.50 3.45 0.01
CA SER A 249 -13.36 2.84 1.34
C SER A 249 -13.77 1.37 1.33
N SER A 250 -14.86 1.02 0.63
CA SER A 250 -15.27 -0.38 0.42
C SER A 250 -14.16 -1.18 -0.27
N VAL A 251 -13.57 -0.65 -1.33
CA VAL A 251 -12.51 -1.33 -2.06
C VAL A 251 -11.23 -1.42 -1.24
N MET A 252 -10.74 -0.33 -0.63
CA MET A 252 -9.45 -0.37 0.07
C MET A 252 -9.47 -1.29 1.30
N THR A 253 -10.62 -1.40 1.98
CA THR A 253 -10.78 -2.23 3.18
C THR A 253 -10.97 -3.71 2.87
N ARG A 254 -11.38 -4.07 1.63
CA ARG A 254 -11.83 -5.44 1.27
C ARG A 254 -11.25 -6.03 -0.01
N GLN A 255 -10.47 -5.27 -0.79
CA GLN A 255 -9.91 -5.78 -2.05
C GLN A 255 -8.79 -6.79 -1.83
N ASN A 256 -8.70 -7.75 -2.73
CA ASN A 256 -7.69 -8.81 -2.74
C ASN A 256 -7.06 -8.93 -4.12
N GLN A 257 -5.83 -9.41 -4.17
CA GLN A 257 -5.19 -9.82 -5.41
C GLN A 257 -5.43 -11.30 -5.63
N ILE A 258 -5.97 -11.65 -6.80
CA ILE A 258 -6.18 -13.03 -7.23
C ILE A 258 -5.57 -13.23 -8.62
N PRO A 259 -5.20 -14.46 -9.01
CA PRO A 259 -4.83 -14.73 -10.39
C PRO A 259 -6.01 -14.47 -11.34
N THR A 260 -5.71 -14.13 -12.60
CA THR A 260 -6.68 -14.18 -13.70
C THR A 260 -7.08 -15.62 -14.00
N GLU A 261 -8.19 -15.84 -14.73
CA GLU A 261 -8.68 -17.18 -15.09
C GLU A 261 -7.62 -18.04 -15.79
N ASP A 262 -6.74 -17.42 -16.58
CA ASP A 262 -5.63 -18.08 -17.27
C ASP A 262 -4.37 -18.28 -16.41
N GLY A 263 -4.39 -17.84 -15.14
CA GLY A 263 -3.25 -17.90 -14.22
C GLY A 263 -2.05 -17.02 -14.59
N SER A 264 -2.12 -16.24 -15.68
CA SER A 264 -0.96 -15.53 -16.25
C SER A 264 -0.65 -14.19 -15.57
N ARG A 265 -1.65 -13.59 -14.92
CA ARG A 265 -1.59 -12.25 -14.35
C ARG A 265 -2.34 -12.21 -13.02
N VAL A 266 -2.19 -11.11 -12.31
CA VAL A 266 -2.99 -10.80 -11.12
C VAL A 266 -4.03 -9.73 -11.43
N THR A 267 -5.20 -9.85 -10.82
CA THR A 267 -6.29 -8.87 -10.88
C THR A 267 -6.77 -8.54 -9.46
N LEU A 268 -7.47 -7.42 -9.31
CA LEU A 268 -8.09 -7.04 -8.04
C LEU A 268 -9.52 -7.56 -7.99
N ALA A 269 -9.93 -8.05 -6.83
CA ALA A 269 -11.27 -8.58 -6.60
C ALA A 269 -11.83 -8.23 -5.22
N LEU A 270 -13.15 -8.08 -5.14
CA LEU A 270 -13.92 -8.21 -3.90
C LEU A 270 -14.45 -9.65 -3.81
N ILE A 271 -14.33 -10.27 -2.65
CA ILE A 271 -14.66 -11.68 -2.43
C ILE A 271 -15.79 -11.76 -1.40
N PRO A 272 -17.06 -11.82 -1.85
CA PRO A 272 -18.21 -11.88 -0.96
C PRO A 272 -18.13 -13.06 0.01
N LEU A 273 -18.77 -12.91 1.17
CA LEU A 273 -18.82 -13.89 2.27
C LEU A 273 -17.49 -14.07 3.00
N TRP A 274 -16.40 -14.36 2.29
CA TRP A 274 -15.06 -14.48 2.88
C TRP A 274 -14.58 -13.16 3.51
N ASP A 275 -14.88 -12.02 2.88
CA ASP A 275 -14.51 -10.69 3.36
C ASP A 275 -15.33 -10.19 4.58
N MET A 276 -16.12 -11.10 5.19
CA MET A 276 -16.76 -10.92 6.49
C MET A 276 -15.91 -11.48 7.63
N CYS A 277 -14.84 -12.23 7.38
CA CYS A 277 -13.90 -12.65 8.42
C CYS A 277 -13.09 -11.45 8.94
N ASN A 278 -13.01 -11.26 10.25
CA ASN A 278 -12.21 -10.19 10.87
C ASN A 278 -10.74 -10.60 11.04
N HIS A 279 -9.90 -9.62 11.38
CA HIS A 279 -8.45 -9.78 11.51
C HIS A 279 -8.02 -10.34 12.87
N THR A 280 -7.05 -11.27 12.86
CA THR A 280 -6.21 -11.59 14.03
C THR A 280 -4.77 -11.89 13.60
N ASN A 281 -3.81 -11.91 14.53
CA ASN A 281 -2.42 -12.31 14.26
C ASN A 281 -2.35 -13.78 13.78
N GLY A 282 -1.49 -14.08 12.81
CA GLY A 282 -1.33 -15.43 12.30
C GLY A 282 -0.54 -15.49 11.00
N LEU A 283 -0.88 -16.47 10.16
CA LEU A 283 -0.33 -16.65 8.82
C LEU A 283 -1.46 -16.61 7.79
N ILE A 284 -1.13 -16.30 6.54
CA ILE A 284 -2.12 -16.29 5.47
C ILE A 284 -2.56 -17.73 5.20
N THR A 285 -3.83 -18.03 5.45
CA THR A 285 -4.45 -19.35 5.22
C THR A 285 -5.52 -19.33 4.13
N THR A 286 -5.54 -18.26 3.33
CA THR A 286 -6.41 -18.14 2.15
C THR A 286 -5.57 -18.20 0.89
N GLY A 287 -5.96 -19.06 -0.04
CA GLY A 287 -5.36 -19.22 -1.35
C GLY A 287 -6.39 -19.13 -2.47
N TYR A 288 -5.90 -19.09 -3.70
CA TYR A 288 -6.74 -19.20 -4.89
C TYR A 288 -6.47 -20.55 -5.56
N ASN A 289 -7.50 -21.38 -5.68
CA ASN A 289 -7.44 -22.64 -6.39
C ASN A 289 -7.82 -22.40 -7.86
N LEU A 290 -6.83 -22.50 -8.76
CA LEU A 290 -7.03 -22.33 -10.20
C LEU A 290 -7.73 -23.52 -10.87
N GLU A 291 -7.62 -24.72 -10.29
CA GLU A 291 -8.25 -25.93 -10.85
C GLU A 291 -9.77 -25.88 -10.67
N ASP A 292 -10.23 -25.47 -9.48
CA ASP A 292 -11.65 -25.33 -9.15
C ASP A 292 -12.19 -23.89 -9.37
N ASP A 293 -11.34 -22.98 -9.87
CA ASP A 293 -11.61 -21.55 -10.09
C ASP A 293 -12.34 -20.84 -8.92
N ARG A 294 -11.76 -20.96 -7.72
CA ARG A 294 -12.36 -20.44 -6.47
C ARG A 294 -11.33 -19.99 -5.44
N CYS A 295 -11.73 -19.07 -4.58
CA CYS A 295 -11.01 -18.76 -3.35
C CYS A 295 -11.24 -19.86 -2.33
N GLU A 296 -10.20 -20.28 -1.61
CA GLU A 296 -10.27 -21.30 -0.56
C GLU A 296 -9.59 -20.79 0.71
N CYS A 297 -10.26 -20.93 1.85
CA CYS A 297 -9.75 -20.55 3.15
C CYS A 297 -9.76 -21.77 4.08
N VAL A 298 -8.58 -22.14 4.57
CA VAL A 298 -8.44 -23.09 5.66
C VAL A 298 -8.42 -22.36 6.99
N ALA A 299 -8.91 -23.01 8.04
CA ALA A 299 -8.96 -22.41 9.37
C ALA A 299 -7.55 -22.12 9.89
N LEU A 300 -7.32 -20.89 10.34
CA LEU A 300 -6.05 -20.43 10.90
C LEU A 300 -5.66 -21.17 12.18
N GLN A 301 -6.67 -21.56 12.96
CA GLN A 301 -6.56 -22.24 14.24
C GLN A 301 -7.85 -23.03 14.49
N ASP A 302 -7.90 -23.81 15.57
CA ASP A 302 -9.14 -24.43 16.03
C ASP A 302 -10.16 -23.33 16.43
N PHE A 303 -11.40 -23.46 15.97
CA PHE A 303 -12.53 -22.63 16.39
C PHE A 303 -13.63 -23.51 16.97
N ASN A 304 -14.01 -23.27 18.23
CA ASN A 304 -15.14 -23.95 18.85
C ASN A 304 -16.47 -23.34 18.39
N SER A 305 -17.55 -24.11 18.51
CA SER A 305 -18.90 -23.58 18.28
C SER A 305 -19.17 -22.36 19.18
N GLY A 306 -19.58 -21.25 18.58
CA GLY A 306 -19.82 -19.97 19.23
C GLY A 306 -18.66 -18.98 19.16
N GLU A 307 -17.47 -19.39 18.72
CA GLU A 307 -16.32 -18.50 18.58
C GLU A 307 -16.33 -17.72 17.25
N GLN A 308 -15.77 -16.52 17.27
CA GLN A 308 -15.55 -15.73 16.06
C GLN A 308 -14.45 -16.38 15.22
N ILE A 309 -14.72 -16.53 13.92
CA ILE A 309 -13.77 -17.02 12.93
C ILE A 309 -12.96 -15.83 12.44
N TYR A 310 -11.65 -15.89 12.64
CA TYR A 310 -10.71 -14.86 12.22
C TYR A 310 -9.79 -15.36 11.10
N ILE A 311 -9.26 -14.42 10.33
CA ILE A 311 -8.19 -14.65 9.36
C ILE A 311 -7.05 -13.66 9.59
N PHE A 312 -5.86 -13.98 9.08
CA PHE A 312 -4.75 -13.03 9.05
C PHE A 312 -4.74 -12.26 7.73
N TYR A 313 -4.96 -10.95 7.80
CA TYR A 313 -5.04 -10.06 6.62
C TYR A 313 -3.68 -9.83 5.93
N GLY A 314 -2.58 -10.26 6.56
CA GLY A 314 -1.23 -10.04 6.10
C GLY A 314 -0.41 -9.15 7.03
N THR A 315 0.89 -9.05 6.75
CA THR A 315 1.90 -8.40 7.59
C THR A 315 1.88 -6.87 7.48
N ARG A 316 0.73 -6.25 7.78
CA ARG A 316 0.53 -4.80 7.72
C ARG A 316 0.87 -4.11 9.03
N SER A 317 1.34 -2.87 8.95
CA SER A 317 1.54 -2.03 10.14
C SER A 317 0.21 -1.45 10.63
N ASN A 318 0.18 -0.92 11.86
CA ASN A 318 -1.01 -0.22 12.33
C ASN A 318 -1.29 1.06 11.55
N ALA A 319 -0.28 1.73 11.01
CA ALA A 319 -0.50 2.84 10.08
C ALA A 319 -1.26 2.39 8.82
N GLU A 320 -0.90 1.23 8.27
CA GLU A 320 -1.59 0.66 7.11
C GLU A 320 -3.00 0.20 7.47
N PHE A 321 -3.21 -0.44 8.62
CA PHE A 321 -4.56 -0.86 9.06
C PHE A 321 -5.48 0.33 9.31
N VAL A 322 -5.00 1.40 9.97
CA VAL A 322 -5.82 2.61 10.19
C VAL A 322 -6.18 3.25 8.86
N ILE A 323 -5.19 3.46 7.97
CA ILE A 323 -5.38 4.22 6.73
C ILE A 323 -6.19 3.43 5.69
N HIS A 324 -5.93 2.13 5.54
CA HIS A 324 -6.49 1.30 4.47
C HIS A 324 -7.57 0.32 4.91
N ASN A 325 -7.63 -0.04 6.19
CA ASN A 325 -8.65 -0.96 6.71
C ASN A 325 -9.61 -0.30 7.71
N GLY A 326 -9.31 0.91 8.21
CA GLY A 326 -10.16 1.64 9.13
C GLY A 326 -10.16 1.09 10.56
N PHE A 327 -9.12 0.39 11.00
CA PHE A 327 -9.04 -0.05 12.39
C PHE A 327 -7.61 0.00 12.91
N PHE A 328 -7.47 0.09 14.23
CA PHE A 328 -6.21 -0.08 14.93
C PHE A 328 -6.18 -1.47 15.56
N PHE A 329 -5.10 -2.24 15.36
CA PHE A 329 -4.98 -3.58 15.92
C PHE A 329 -4.03 -3.59 17.13
N GLU A 330 -4.59 -3.90 18.30
CA GLU A 330 -3.81 -4.06 19.52
C GLU A 330 -2.85 -5.25 19.38
N ASN A 331 -1.64 -5.11 19.91
CA ASN A 331 -0.61 -6.16 19.87
C ASN A 331 -0.29 -6.68 18.45
N ASN A 332 -0.28 -5.80 17.45
CA ASN A 332 0.16 -6.14 16.09
C ASN A 332 1.65 -6.54 16.08
N LEU A 333 1.93 -7.81 15.77
CA LEU A 333 3.30 -8.36 15.74
C LEU A 333 4.13 -7.89 14.55
N HIS A 334 3.50 -7.27 13.56
CA HIS A 334 4.12 -6.80 12.32
C HIS A 334 4.20 -5.26 12.24
N ASP A 335 3.94 -4.58 13.36
CA ASP A 335 3.96 -3.13 13.40
C ASP A 335 5.37 -2.56 13.22
N ARG A 336 5.43 -1.40 12.55
CA ARG A 336 6.69 -0.80 12.11
C ARG A 336 6.53 0.68 11.78
N VAL A 337 7.61 1.44 11.99
CA VAL A 337 7.73 2.85 11.58
C VAL A 337 8.79 3.02 10.50
N LYS A 338 8.64 4.05 9.66
CA LYS A 338 9.56 4.33 8.56
C LYS A 338 10.79 5.09 9.09
N ILE A 339 11.97 4.77 8.54
CA ILE A 339 13.22 5.51 8.78
C ILE A 339 13.94 5.74 7.45
N LYS A 340 14.03 7.01 7.02
CA LYS A 340 14.72 7.38 5.79
C LYS A 340 16.21 7.59 6.04
N LEU A 341 17.03 6.80 5.36
CA LEU A 341 18.49 6.84 5.47
C LEU A 341 19.12 6.86 4.07
N GLY A 342 20.30 7.48 3.98
CA GLY A 342 21.05 7.53 2.73
C GLY A 342 22.50 7.97 2.96
N VAL A 343 23.39 7.50 2.11
CA VAL A 343 24.79 7.94 2.09
C VAL A 343 24.86 9.33 1.44
N SER A 344 25.45 10.30 2.14
CA SER A 344 25.58 11.66 1.60
C SER A 344 26.56 11.67 0.43
N LYS A 345 26.23 12.39 -0.65
CA LYS A 345 27.15 12.63 -1.77
C LYS A 345 28.39 13.45 -1.37
N SER A 346 28.33 14.12 -0.22
CA SER A 346 29.48 14.85 0.36
C SER A 346 30.41 13.95 1.18
N ASP A 347 30.08 12.68 1.40
CA ASP A 347 30.95 11.72 2.08
C ASP A 347 32.15 11.42 1.18
N ARG A 348 33.37 11.54 1.72
CA ARG A 348 34.62 11.21 1.00
C ARG A 348 34.62 9.78 0.47
N LEU A 349 33.96 8.87 1.18
CA LEU A 349 33.87 7.45 0.85
C LEU A 349 32.60 7.09 0.07
N TYR A 350 31.85 8.09 -0.43
CA TYR A 350 30.56 7.88 -1.10
C TYR A 350 30.63 6.85 -2.22
N ALA A 351 31.61 6.96 -3.13
CA ALA A 351 31.73 6.06 -4.28
C ALA A 351 31.92 4.60 -3.85
N MET A 352 32.79 4.36 -2.87
CA MET A 352 33.05 3.01 -2.35
C MET A 352 31.82 2.45 -1.62
N LYS A 353 31.17 3.24 -0.75
CA LYS A 353 29.93 2.84 -0.08
C LYS A 353 28.82 2.53 -1.08
N ALA A 354 28.67 3.35 -2.12
CA ALA A 354 27.68 3.15 -3.16
C ALA A 354 27.92 1.86 -3.94
N GLU A 355 29.17 1.54 -4.27
CA GLU A 355 29.54 0.30 -4.95
C GLU A 355 29.27 -0.93 -4.09
N VAL A 356 29.67 -0.94 -2.81
CA VAL A 356 29.37 -2.06 -1.89
C VAL A 356 27.86 -2.26 -1.75
N LEU A 357 27.09 -1.17 -1.58
CA LEU A 357 25.63 -1.24 -1.51
C LEU A 357 25.03 -1.78 -2.82
N ALA A 358 25.53 -1.35 -3.98
CA ALA A 358 25.07 -1.83 -5.28
C ALA A 358 25.30 -3.34 -5.45
N ARG A 359 26.48 -3.85 -5.09
CA ARG A 359 26.78 -5.30 -5.10
C ARG A 359 25.92 -6.08 -4.11
N ALA A 360 25.52 -5.47 -2.99
CA ALA A 360 24.58 -6.04 -2.03
C ALA A 360 23.10 -5.91 -2.46
N GLY A 361 22.80 -5.27 -3.60
CA GLY A 361 21.43 -5.02 -4.06
C GLY A 361 20.65 -4.01 -3.21
N ILE A 362 21.35 -3.11 -2.51
CA ILE A 362 20.77 -2.11 -1.60
C ILE A 362 20.90 -0.71 -2.22
N PRO A 363 19.81 0.10 -2.27
CA PRO A 363 19.89 1.47 -2.75
C PRO A 363 20.75 2.36 -1.83
N THR A 364 21.43 3.35 -2.42
CA THR A 364 22.25 4.33 -1.66
C THR A 364 21.42 5.27 -0.79
N SER A 365 20.12 5.36 -1.02
CA SER A 365 19.14 6.09 -0.22
C SER A 365 17.80 5.39 -0.32
N SER A 366 17.21 5.05 0.83
CA SER A 366 15.94 4.31 0.89
C SER A 366 15.15 4.69 2.15
N VAL A 367 13.88 4.27 2.17
CA VAL A 367 13.04 4.29 3.37
C VAL A 367 13.01 2.88 3.92
N PHE A 368 13.68 2.67 5.05
CA PHE A 368 13.70 1.40 5.77
C PHE A 368 12.60 1.39 6.86
N ALA A 369 12.51 0.29 7.58
CA ALA A 369 11.57 0.12 8.68
C ALA A 369 12.29 -0.20 10.00
N LEU A 370 11.75 0.34 11.10
CA LEU A 370 12.03 -0.14 12.45
C LEU A 370 10.81 -0.93 12.92
N HIS A 371 11.03 -2.16 13.35
CA HIS A 371 10.00 -3.11 13.72
C HIS A 371 9.76 -3.13 15.23
N VAL A 372 8.54 -3.50 15.62
CA VAL A 372 8.20 -3.74 17.03
C VAL A 372 8.88 -4.98 17.62
N THR A 373 9.42 -5.86 16.78
CA THR A 373 10.09 -7.12 17.17
C THR A 373 11.55 -6.88 17.61
N GLU A 374 12.17 -7.92 18.19
CA GLU A 374 13.63 -7.98 18.39
C GLU A 374 14.21 -9.02 17.41
N PRO A 375 15.21 -8.67 16.58
CA PRO A 375 15.82 -7.35 16.43
C PRO A 375 14.86 -6.31 15.79
N PRO A 376 15.06 -5.01 16.05
CA PRO A 376 14.19 -3.94 15.53
C PRO A 376 14.50 -3.56 14.07
N ILE A 377 15.55 -4.13 13.48
CA ILE A 377 16.02 -3.82 12.11
C ILE A 377 16.04 -5.09 11.26
N SER A 378 15.74 -4.96 9.97
CA SER A 378 15.86 -6.05 9.01
C SER A 378 17.32 -6.30 8.61
N ALA A 379 17.59 -7.47 8.01
CA ALA A 379 18.90 -7.79 7.43
C ALA A 379 19.38 -6.72 6.42
N GLN A 380 18.46 -6.18 5.61
CA GLN A 380 18.77 -5.13 4.65
C GLN A 380 19.18 -3.81 5.34
N LEU A 381 18.48 -3.42 6.41
CA LEU A 381 18.83 -2.22 7.17
C LEU A 381 20.14 -2.41 7.95
N LEU A 382 20.40 -3.60 8.50
CA LEU A 382 21.68 -3.93 9.14
C LEU A 382 22.84 -3.81 8.15
N ALA A 383 22.72 -4.43 6.97
CA ALA A 383 23.71 -4.33 5.90
C ALA A 383 23.96 -2.87 5.48
N PHE A 384 22.89 -2.08 5.30
CA PHE A 384 23.01 -0.66 4.99
C PHE A 384 23.77 0.11 6.09
N LEU A 385 23.42 -0.11 7.36
CA LEU A 385 24.03 0.57 8.51
C LEU A 385 25.52 0.21 8.67
N ARG A 386 25.88 -1.07 8.45
CA ARG A 386 27.27 -1.51 8.44
C ARG A 386 28.08 -0.75 7.41
N VAL A 387 27.64 -0.76 6.15
CA VAL A 387 28.32 -0.04 5.04
C VAL A 387 28.35 1.47 5.29
N PHE A 388 27.26 2.03 5.85
CA PHE A 388 27.19 3.45 6.21
C PHE A 388 28.28 3.84 7.22
N CYS A 389 28.65 2.94 8.13
CA CYS A 389 29.64 3.15 9.19
C CYS A 389 31.05 2.62 8.87
N MET A 390 31.25 1.98 7.71
CA MET A 390 32.56 1.44 7.34
C MET A 390 33.62 2.52 7.14
N ASP A 391 34.84 2.18 7.52
CA ASP A 391 36.04 2.92 7.12
C ASP A 391 36.57 2.50 5.74
N GLU A 392 37.67 3.12 5.31
CA GLU A 392 38.23 2.88 3.98
C GLU A 392 38.81 1.47 3.81
N ASP A 393 39.39 0.89 4.85
CA ASP A 393 40.02 -0.44 4.81
C ASP A 393 38.97 -1.55 4.86
N GLU A 394 37.94 -1.37 5.68
CA GLU A 394 36.74 -2.21 5.67
C GLU A 394 36.11 -2.21 4.27
N LEU A 395 35.89 -1.04 3.66
CA LEU A 395 35.33 -0.96 2.30
C LEU A 395 36.22 -1.63 1.25
N LYS A 396 37.54 -1.41 1.28
CA LYS A 396 38.48 -2.11 0.37
C LYS A 396 38.36 -3.62 0.51
N GLY A 397 38.26 -4.12 1.74
CA GLY A 397 38.10 -5.54 2.02
C GLY A 397 36.79 -6.16 1.52
N HIS A 398 35.78 -5.35 1.20
CA HIS A 398 34.50 -5.77 0.57
C HIS A 398 34.46 -5.53 -0.94
N LEU A 399 35.46 -4.85 -1.50
CA LEU A 399 35.53 -4.53 -2.93
C LEU A 399 36.59 -5.35 -3.67
N ILE A 400 37.67 -5.72 -2.96
CA ILE A 400 38.89 -6.28 -3.53
C ILE A 400 39.25 -7.59 -2.80
N GLY A 401 39.63 -8.61 -3.57
CA GLY A 401 40.15 -9.89 -3.09
C GLY A 401 39.13 -11.02 -3.11
N ASP A 402 39.63 -12.25 -3.05
CA ASP A 402 38.86 -13.50 -3.27
C ASP A 402 37.67 -13.67 -2.30
N HIS A 403 37.74 -13.09 -1.10
CA HIS A 403 36.69 -13.15 -0.08
C HIS A 403 35.75 -11.93 -0.07
N ALA A 404 35.82 -11.04 -1.06
CA ALA A 404 34.97 -9.84 -1.10
C ALA A 404 33.48 -10.19 -1.21
N ILE A 405 33.15 -11.22 -2.02
CA ILE A 405 31.78 -11.67 -2.24
C ILE A 405 31.20 -12.29 -0.96
N ASP A 406 31.96 -13.16 -0.27
CA ASP A 406 31.55 -13.78 1.00
C ASP A 406 31.20 -12.73 2.06
N LYS A 407 32.03 -11.68 2.15
CA LYS A 407 31.78 -10.59 3.09
C LYS A 407 30.51 -9.83 2.74
N ILE A 408 30.26 -9.55 1.46
CA ILE A 408 29.00 -8.92 1.01
C ILE A 408 27.80 -9.78 1.38
N PHE A 409 27.89 -11.11 1.19
CA PHE A 409 26.82 -12.05 1.53
C PHE A 409 26.46 -12.03 3.02
N THR A 410 27.46 -11.84 3.89
CA THR A 410 27.26 -11.80 5.35
C THR A 410 26.81 -10.44 5.91
N LEU A 411 26.77 -9.36 5.09
CA LEU A 411 26.44 -8.01 5.58
C LEU A 411 25.10 -7.91 6.30
N GLY A 412 24.11 -8.71 5.90
CA GLY A 412 22.80 -8.72 6.55
C GLY A 412 22.66 -9.66 7.74
N ASN A 413 23.70 -10.44 8.07
CA ASN A 413 23.65 -11.45 9.12
C ASN A 413 24.23 -10.90 10.44
N SER A 414 23.44 -10.91 11.51
CA SER A 414 23.84 -10.45 12.85
C SER A 414 24.97 -11.27 13.48
N GLU A 415 25.14 -12.53 13.10
CA GLU A 415 26.18 -13.42 13.65
C GLU A 415 27.58 -13.10 13.11
N PHE A 416 27.67 -12.45 11.96
CA PHE A 416 28.93 -12.14 11.27
C PHE A 416 29.12 -10.62 11.15
N PRO A 417 29.56 -9.94 12.22
CA PRO A 417 29.87 -8.51 12.19
C PRO A 417 31.11 -8.22 11.34
N VAL A 418 31.12 -7.05 10.70
CA VAL A 418 32.29 -6.55 9.94
C VAL A 418 33.48 -6.36 10.88
N SER A 419 33.24 -5.65 11.98
CA SER A 419 34.16 -5.47 13.09
C SER A 419 33.37 -5.04 14.32
N TRP A 420 33.93 -5.21 15.53
CA TRP A 420 33.28 -4.72 16.74
C TRP A 420 33.13 -3.18 16.74
N ASP A 421 34.11 -2.46 16.19
CA ASP A 421 34.05 -1.00 16.06
C ASP A 421 32.96 -0.54 15.09
N ASN A 422 32.78 -1.25 13.96
CA ASN A 422 31.69 -1.00 13.02
C ASN A 422 30.31 -1.17 13.68
N GLU A 423 30.12 -2.26 14.45
CA GLU A 423 28.89 -2.49 15.21
C GLU A 423 28.65 -1.38 16.26
N ILE A 424 29.68 -0.98 17.02
CA ILE A 424 29.54 0.12 17.99
C ILE A 424 29.11 1.42 17.29
N LYS A 425 29.73 1.76 16.15
CA LYS A 425 29.39 2.97 15.37
C LYS A 425 27.95 2.93 14.87
N LEU A 426 27.51 1.80 14.29
CA LEU A 426 26.19 1.69 13.68
C LEU A 426 25.07 1.72 14.73
N TRP A 427 25.26 1.05 15.87
CA TRP A 427 24.28 1.07 16.96
C TRP A 427 24.23 2.42 17.67
N THR A 428 25.37 3.09 17.82
CA THR A 428 25.42 4.49 18.30
C THR A 428 24.66 5.42 17.36
N PHE A 429 24.84 5.26 16.05
CA PHE A 429 24.10 6.03 15.05
C PHE A 429 22.59 5.80 15.15
N LEU A 430 22.17 4.53 15.24
CA LEU A 430 20.76 4.17 15.29
C LEU A 430 20.09 4.70 16.58
N GLU A 431 20.75 4.56 17.74
CA GLU A 431 20.29 5.11 19.02
C GLU A 431 20.09 6.63 18.92
N ALA A 432 21.09 7.36 18.40
CA ALA A 432 21.00 8.80 18.22
C ALA A 432 19.88 9.20 17.23
N ARG A 433 19.70 8.42 16.16
CA ARG A 433 18.66 8.69 15.16
C ARG A 433 17.26 8.44 15.69
N ALA A 434 17.04 7.33 16.40
CA ALA A 434 15.75 7.04 17.05
C ALA A 434 15.41 8.11 18.10
N SER A 435 16.40 8.53 18.91
CA SER A 435 16.26 9.63 19.86
C SER A 435 15.87 10.95 19.19
N LEU A 436 16.48 11.28 18.05
CA LEU A 436 16.14 12.48 17.28
C LEU A 436 14.70 12.42 16.74
N LEU A 437 14.28 11.27 16.20
CA LEU A 437 12.92 11.08 15.69
C LEU A 437 11.87 11.22 16.81
N LEU A 438 12.09 10.63 17.98
CA LEU A 438 11.19 10.76 19.13
C LEU A 438 10.97 12.23 19.52
N LYS A 439 12.02 13.06 19.49
CA LYS A 439 11.94 14.49 19.81
C LYS A 439 11.15 15.32 18.80
N THR A 440 10.80 14.75 17.63
CA THR A 440 9.95 15.45 16.65
C THR A 440 8.46 15.36 16.96
N TYR A 441 8.06 14.40 17.81
CA TYR A 441 6.67 14.27 18.25
C TYR A 441 6.33 15.32 19.30
N LYS A 442 5.10 15.85 19.25
CA LYS A 442 4.62 16.87 20.20
C LYS A 442 4.31 16.34 21.61
N THR A 443 4.06 15.03 21.75
CA THR A 443 3.63 14.37 23.00
C THR A 443 4.50 13.15 23.30
N THR A 444 4.57 12.74 24.56
CA THR A 444 5.23 11.49 24.96
C THR A 444 4.26 10.29 24.97
N VAL A 445 4.80 9.07 25.17
CA VAL A 445 3.97 7.86 25.33
C VAL A 445 3.07 7.95 26.57
N GLU A 446 3.58 8.53 27.66
CA GLU A 446 2.83 8.74 28.90
C GLU A 446 1.72 9.78 28.73
N ASP A 447 1.99 10.86 28.00
CA ASP A 447 0.99 11.89 27.69
C ASP A 447 -0.18 11.26 26.91
N ASP A 448 0.12 10.47 25.88
CA ASP A 448 -0.91 9.82 25.07
C ASP A 448 -1.69 8.76 25.84
N SER A 449 -1.04 8.02 26.73
CA SER A 449 -1.72 7.05 27.59
C SER A 449 -2.70 7.73 28.54
N LYS A 450 -2.33 8.87 29.13
CA LYS A 450 -3.26 9.67 29.95
C LYS A 450 -4.43 10.23 29.16
N VAL A 451 -4.23 10.61 27.89
CA VAL A 451 -5.34 11.06 27.04
C VAL A 451 -6.29 9.90 26.74
N LEU A 452 -5.78 8.69 26.47
CA LEU A 452 -6.60 7.50 26.21
C LEU A 452 -7.43 7.02 27.41
N GLU A 453 -7.07 7.42 28.64
CA GLU A 453 -7.87 7.18 29.85
C GLU A 453 -9.11 8.09 29.97
N GLN A 454 -9.21 9.14 29.13
CA GLN A 454 -10.34 10.06 29.17
C GLN A 454 -11.62 9.41 28.59
N PRO A 455 -12.77 9.55 29.26
CA PRO A 455 -14.00 8.84 28.87
C PRO A 455 -14.67 9.42 27.61
N ASP A 456 -14.34 10.66 27.21
CA ASP A 456 -15.07 11.42 26.18
C ASP A 456 -14.44 11.35 24.78
N LEU A 457 -13.52 10.43 24.53
CA LEU A 457 -12.87 10.28 23.22
C LEU A 457 -13.80 9.60 22.21
N THR A 458 -13.90 10.17 21.00
CA THR A 458 -14.53 9.48 19.87
C THR A 458 -13.71 8.26 19.46
N PHE A 459 -14.34 7.30 18.78
CA PHE A 459 -13.66 6.10 18.26
C PHE A 459 -12.45 6.47 17.38
N HIS A 460 -12.64 7.38 16.42
CA HIS A 460 -11.56 7.87 15.56
C HIS A 460 -10.47 8.63 16.33
N SER A 461 -10.83 9.42 17.34
CA SER A 461 -9.84 10.10 18.20
C SER A 461 -8.96 9.07 18.91
N SER A 462 -9.57 8.07 19.53
CA SER A 462 -8.85 6.96 20.17
C SER A 462 -7.94 6.23 19.18
N MET A 463 -8.41 5.95 17.97
CA MET A 463 -7.61 5.32 16.91
C MET A 463 -6.39 6.18 16.51
N ALA A 464 -6.58 7.48 16.29
CA ALA A 464 -5.49 8.41 15.98
C ALA A 464 -4.45 8.50 17.10
N ILE A 465 -4.91 8.53 18.36
CA ILE A 465 -4.05 8.65 19.54
C ILE A 465 -3.26 7.34 19.76
N LYS A 466 -3.90 6.17 19.61
CA LYS A 466 -3.22 4.87 19.66
C LYS A 466 -2.15 4.75 18.58
N LEU A 467 -2.44 5.18 17.35
CA LEU A 467 -1.48 5.17 16.26
C LEU A 467 -0.24 6.02 16.56
N ARG A 468 -0.41 7.27 17.01
CA ARG A 468 0.75 8.11 17.36
C ARG A 468 1.52 7.56 18.57
N ARG A 469 0.85 6.88 19.50
CA ARG A 469 1.48 6.29 20.69
C ARG A 469 2.38 5.13 20.27
N VAL A 470 1.86 4.20 19.47
CA VAL A 470 2.63 3.01 19.04
C VAL A 470 3.81 3.39 18.14
N GLU A 471 3.71 4.44 17.32
CA GLU A 471 4.87 4.95 16.57
C GLU A 471 6.04 5.31 17.51
N LYS A 472 5.74 5.94 18.66
CA LYS A 472 6.76 6.28 19.67
C LYS A 472 7.25 5.06 20.44
N GLU A 473 6.37 4.15 20.82
CA GLU A 473 6.74 2.91 21.52
C GLU A 473 7.75 2.08 20.69
N ILE A 474 7.54 1.98 19.37
CA ILE A 474 8.48 1.31 18.45
C ILE A 474 9.84 2.02 18.44
N LEU A 475 9.85 3.36 18.39
CA LEU A 475 11.10 4.14 18.42
C LEU A 475 11.83 4.02 19.76
N GLU A 476 11.12 4.03 20.89
CA GLU A 476 11.68 3.83 22.22
C GLU A 476 12.30 2.43 22.37
N LYS A 477 11.61 1.41 21.84
CA LYS A 477 12.12 0.04 21.82
C LYS A 477 13.37 -0.08 20.96
N ALA A 478 13.36 0.50 19.75
CA ALA A 478 14.53 0.55 18.88
C ALA A 478 15.71 1.28 19.53
N LEU A 479 15.45 2.39 20.24
CA LEU A 479 16.47 3.14 20.99
C LEU A 479 17.09 2.27 22.10
N LYS A 480 16.25 1.57 22.88
CA LYS A 480 16.72 0.67 23.93
C LYS A 480 17.56 -0.47 23.37
N SER A 481 17.05 -1.18 22.35
CA SER A 481 17.74 -2.28 21.67
C SER A 481 19.09 -1.82 21.09
N ALA A 482 19.13 -0.63 20.47
CA ALA A 482 20.38 -0.06 19.98
C ALA A 482 21.38 0.26 21.11
N SER A 483 20.91 0.79 22.25
CA SER A 483 21.77 1.06 23.40
C SER A 483 22.35 -0.22 24.00
N ASP A 484 21.55 -1.28 24.09
CA ASP A 484 21.95 -2.58 24.63
C ASP A 484 22.96 -3.28 23.69
N ASN A 485 22.71 -3.26 22.37
CA ASN A 485 23.65 -3.76 21.37
C ASN A 485 24.97 -2.99 21.38
N ARG A 486 24.94 -1.65 21.47
CA ARG A 486 26.16 -0.85 21.61
C ARG A 486 26.99 -1.30 22.81
N LYS A 487 26.38 -1.46 23.99
CA LYS A 487 27.08 -1.91 25.21
C LYS A 487 27.65 -3.32 25.04
N LEU A 488 26.90 -4.23 24.42
CA LEU A 488 27.35 -5.60 24.13
C LEU A 488 28.62 -5.59 23.27
N TYR A 489 28.61 -4.87 22.15
CA TYR A 489 29.76 -4.84 21.24
C TYR A 489 30.95 -4.05 21.80
N SER A 490 30.70 -3.01 22.61
CA SER A 490 31.77 -2.33 23.38
C SER A 490 32.47 -3.29 24.33
N LYS A 491 31.70 -4.11 25.06
CA LYS A 491 32.26 -5.14 25.94
C LYS A 491 33.09 -6.17 25.15
N ASN A 492 32.58 -6.66 24.02
CA ASN A 492 33.32 -7.62 23.18
C ASN A 492 34.66 -7.06 22.69
N LEU A 493 34.69 -5.76 22.33
CA LEU A 493 35.90 -5.06 21.93
C LEU A 493 36.89 -4.92 23.10
N GLU A 494 36.42 -4.52 24.28
CA GLU A 494 37.24 -4.39 25.49
C GLU A 494 37.84 -5.72 25.94
N GLU A 495 37.08 -6.81 25.82
CA GLU A 495 37.51 -8.18 26.18
C GLU A 495 38.39 -8.84 25.10
N GLY A 496 38.55 -8.21 23.93
CA GLY A 496 39.33 -8.77 22.82
C GLY A 496 38.72 -10.06 22.25
N THR A 497 37.39 -10.18 22.28
CA THR A 497 36.68 -11.36 21.79
C THR A 497 36.98 -11.56 20.29
N PRO A 498 37.35 -12.77 19.84
CA PRO A 498 37.62 -13.01 18.42
C PRO A 498 36.35 -12.82 17.59
N LEU A 499 36.48 -12.20 16.42
CA LEU A 499 35.37 -12.06 15.48
C LEU A 499 34.92 -13.43 14.96
N PRO A 500 33.61 -13.71 14.92
CA PRO A 500 33.08 -14.90 14.26
C PRO A 500 33.49 -14.91 12.78
N LYS A 501 33.95 -16.07 12.29
CA LYS A 501 34.31 -16.25 10.89
C LYS A 501 33.24 -17.06 10.18
N TYR A 502 32.91 -16.64 8.97
CA TYR A 502 32.09 -17.43 8.06
C TYR A 502 32.95 -18.53 7.44
N GLU A 503 32.53 -19.79 7.59
CA GLU A 503 33.09 -20.95 6.90
C GLU A 503 32.02 -21.52 5.95
N GLU A 504 32.37 -21.92 4.73
CA GLU A 504 31.42 -22.41 3.72
C GLU A 504 30.58 -23.62 4.21
N SER A 505 31.06 -24.40 5.17
CA SER A 505 30.29 -25.46 5.82
C SER A 505 29.06 -24.96 6.59
N ASN A 506 28.96 -23.66 6.87
CA ASN A 506 27.82 -23.03 7.56
C ASN A 506 26.61 -22.82 6.64
N ILE A 507 26.73 -23.08 5.32
CA ILE A 507 25.63 -22.99 4.34
C ILE A 507 24.44 -23.89 4.75
N ALA A 508 24.69 -25.06 5.34
CA ALA A 508 23.65 -26.00 5.75
C ALA A 508 22.74 -25.47 6.89
N PHE A 509 23.18 -24.45 7.64
CA PHE A 509 22.38 -23.80 8.68
C PHE A 509 21.57 -22.60 8.16
N VAL A 510 22.02 -21.96 7.08
CA VAL A 510 21.35 -20.79 6.49
C VAL A 510 20.10 -21.19 5.71
N GLU A 511 20.08 -22.37 5.08
CA GLU A 511 18.89 -22.87 4.36
C GLU A 511 17.75 -23.31 5.31
N ASN A 512 18.06 -23.67 6.56
CA ASN A 512 17.06 -24.17 7.53
C ASN A 512 16.46 -23.08 8.43
N SER A 513 17.07 -21.90 8.55
CA SER A 513 16.55 -20.79 9.37
C SER A 513 15.81 -19.71 8.57
N VAL A 514 15.93 -19.73 7.23
CA VAL A 514 15.39 -18.70 6.33
C VAL A 514 14.26 -19.26 5.46
N ALA A 515 13.21 -19.76 6.10
CA ALA A 515 11.98 -20.11 5.37
C ALA A 515 11.20 -18.88 4.87
N ASN A 516 11.49 -17.65 5.36
CA ASN A 516 10.64 -16.47 5.11
C ASN A 516 11.33 -15.20 4.59
N SER A 517 12.56 -15.28 4.07
CA SER A 517 13.14 -14.13 3.34
C SER A 517 14.08 -14.59 2.22
N LYS A 518 13.54 -14.80 1.02
CA LYS A 518 14.36 -15.03 -0.17
C LYS A 518 15.16 -13.76 -0.50
N LEU A 519 16.47 -13.81 -0.28
CA LEU A 519 17.43 -12.88 -0.89
C LEU A 519 17.42 -13.08 -2.43
N PRO A 520 17.61 -12.02 -3.24
CA PRO A 520 17.64 -12.18 -4.70
C PRO A 520 18.86 -12.97 -5.16
N LEU A 521 18.64 -14.01 -5.96
CA LEU A 521 19.66 -14.74 -6.72
C LEU A 521 20.24 -13.85 -7.83
N ILE A 522 21.26 -13.04 -7.54
CA ILE A 522 22.11 -12.41 -8.56
C ILE A 522 23.58 -12.47 -8.10
N LEU A 523 24.14 -13.67 -7.96
CA LEU A 523 25.59 -13.88 -7.79
C LEU A 523 26.02 -15.22 -8.43
N LYS A 524 25.47 -15.56 -9.60
CA LYS A 524 25.90 -16.77 -10.33
C LYS A 524 26.51 -16.53 -11.71
N ASN A 525 26.63 -15.28 -12.15
CA ASN A 525 27.16 -14.94 -13.47
C ASN A 525 28.21 -13.80 -13.39
N LEU A 526 29.21 -13.91 -12.51
CA LEU A 526 30.33 -12.96 -12.46
C LEU A 526 31.68 -13.55 -12.87
N ASP A 527 31.76 -14.87 -13.12
CA ASP A 527 33.02 -15.52 -13.52
C ASP A 527 33.49 -15.11 -14.94
N ASP A 528 32.63 -14.49 -15.76
CA ASP A 528 32.95 -14.12 -17.15
C ASP A 528 33.31 -12.62 -17.34
N GLU A 529 33.18 -11.77 -16.32
CA GLU A 529 33.46 -10.32 -16.43
C GLU A 529 34.83 -9.91 -15.84
N GLU A 530 35.49 -10.79 -15.07
CA GLU A 530 36.83 -10.53 -14.50
C GLU A 530 37.92 -10.39 -15.59
N VAL A 531 37.71 -11.02 -16.74
CA VAL A 531 38.67 -11.03 -17.86
C VAL A 531 38.66 -9.69 -18.63
N LYS A 532 37.57 -8.93 -18.62
CA LYS A 532 37.47 -7.66 -19.38
C LYS A 532 38.03 -6.44 -18.65
N LEU A 533 38.14 -6.49 -17.33
CA LEU A 533 38.66 -5.38 -16.51
C LEU A 533 40.19 -5.26 -16.57
N GLN A 534 40.90 -6.37 -16.77
CA GLN A 534 42.36 -6.36 -16.94
C GLN A 534 42.80 -5.74 -18.26
N GLU A 535 42.05 -5.93 -19.36
CA GLU A 535 42.36 -5.31 -20.66
C GLU A 535 42.09 -3.80 -20.69
N ALA A 536 41.08 -3.31 -19.95
CA ALA A 536 40.76 -1.89 -19.89
C ALA A 536 41.82 -1.06 -19.13
N MET A 537 42.49 -1.64 -18.13
CA MET A 537 43.56 -0.99 -17.37
C MET A 537 44.89 -0.95 -18.15
N THR A 538 45.14 -1.89 -19.05
CA THR A 538 46.36 -1.87 -19.87
C THR A 538 46.30 -0.85 -21.00
N ILE A 539 45.10 -0.49 -21.45
CA ILE A 539 44.90 0.49 -22.54
C ILE A 539 45.04 1.94 -22.03
N SER A 540 44.74 2.23 -20.76
CA SER A 540 44.86 3.60 -20.23
C SER A 540 46.30 4.03 -19.95
N GLU A 541 47.23 3.10 -19.76
CA GLU A 541 48.65 3.42 -19.52
C GLU A 541 49.45 3.70 -20.82
N ILE A 542 48.88 3.44 -22.00
CA ILE A 542 49.58 3.64 -23.29
C ILE A 542 49.33 5.03 -23.91
N THR A 543 48.38 5.82 -23.38
CA THR A 543 48.00 7.13 -23.96
C THR A 543 48.50 8.37 -23.20
N GLU A 544 49.45 8.23 -22.27
CA GLU A 544 50.22 9.37 -21.77
C GLU A 544 51.52 9.53 -22.56
N ASN A 545 51.43 10.03 -23.80
CA ASN A 545 52.50 10.80 -24.46
C ASN A 545 52.07 11.28 -25.87
N GLY A 546 51.83 12.58 -26.03
CA GLY A 546 51.86 13.25 -27.34
C GLY A 546 50.72 14.23 -27.63
N PHE A 547 51.04 15.53 -27.62
CA PHE A 547 50.22 16.65 -28.10
C PHE A 547 49.94 16.60 -29.62
N LEU A 548 48.75 17.05 -30.07
CA LEU A 548 48.51 18.22 -30.97
C LEU A 548 47.06 18.29 -31.51
N ASN A 549 46.61 19.53 -31.75
CA ASN A 549 45.32 20.02 -32.27
C ASN A 549 44.74 19.27 -33.50
N ASP A 550 43.41 19.18 -33.64
CA ASP A 550 42.61 20.06 -34.51
C ASP A 550 41.10 19.70 -34.55
N LYS A 551 40.31 20.63 -35.11
CA LYS A 551 38.85 20.75 -35.17
C LYS A 551 38.10 19.76 -36.09
N ASP A 552 36.80 19.67 -35.80
CA ASP A 552 35.64 19.39 -36.66
C ASP A 552 35.37 17.98 -37.22
N LEU A 553 34.05 17.71 -37.33
CA LEU A 553 33.32 16.79 -38.23
C LEU A 553 32.75 15.47 -37.64
N LEU A 554 31.41 15.48 -37.50
CA LEU A 554 30.52 14.33 -37.70
C LEU A 554 30.77 13.67 -39.07
N PRO A 555 30.50 12.37 -39.25
CA PRO A 555 29.33 12.04 -40.08
C PRO A 555 28.58 10.71 -39.77
N ASN A 556 27.33 10.71 -40.24
CA ASN A 556 26.47 9.56 -40.57
C ASN A 556 27.17 8.49 -41.43
N GLY A 557 26.67 7.24 -41.37
CA GLY A 557 26.93 6.25 -42.42
C GLY A 557 26.36 4.86 -42.16
N THR A 558 25.12 4.64 -42.57
CA THR A 558 24.48 3.34 -42.81
C THR A 558 25.26 2.47 -43.81
N LYS A 559 25.29 1.15 -43.59
CA LYS A 559 25.47 0.13 -44.65
C LYS A 559 24.63 -1.11 -44.35
N SER A 560 23.76 -1.41 -45.30
CA SER A 560 23.11 -2.70 -45.54
C SER A 560 23.97 -3.56 -46.48
N GLU A 561 23.96 -4.87 -46.31
CA GLU A 561 24.25 -5.84 -47.37
C GLU A 561 23.11 -6.85 -47.47
N ASN A 562 22.70 -7.10 -48.71
CA ASN A 562 21.69 -8.05 -49.19
C ASN A 562 22.24 -9.50 -49.09
N ASP A 563 21.56 -10.61 -49.41
CA ASP A 563 20.62 -10.96 -50.48
C ASP A 563 19.95 -12.30 -50.12
N ASN A 564 18.70 -12.56 -50.56
CA ASN A 564 18.42 -13.60 -51.56
C ASN A 564 16.92 -13.88 -51.88
N ILE A 565 16.59 -13.67 -53.17
CA ILE A 565 15.94 -14.58 -54.16
C ILE A 565 14.39 -14.54 -54.35
N LEU A 566 14.05 -14.40 -55.66
CA LEU A 566 12.83 -14.63 -56.48
C LEU A 566 11.89 -13.41 -56.66
N ALA A 567 11.90 -12.73 -57.81
CA ALA A 567 11.32 -13.10 -59.14
C ALA A 567 9.79 -13.25 -59.04
N GLU A 568 8.94 -12.63 -59.86
CA GLU A 568 9.05 -12.05 -61.20
C GLU A 568 7.74 -11.25 -61.45
N ASP A 569 7.79 -10.26 -62.35
CA ASP A 569 6.70 -9.83 -63.24
C ASP A 569 5.38 -9.25 -62.67
N ASN A 570 4.73 -8.26 -63.28
CA ASN A 570 5.03 -7.34 -64.37
C ASN A 570 3.94 -6.27 -64.34
N GLN A 571 4.25 -5.13 -64.94
CA GLN A 571 3.31 -4.14 -65.52
C GLN A 571 2.40 -3.34 -64.57
N GLN A 572 2.59 -2.02 -64.42
CA GLN A 572 2.62 -0.89 -65.37
C GLN A 572 1.33 -0.06 -65.29
N GLU A 573 1.59 1.24 -65.39
CA GLU A 573 0.70 2.31 -65.85
C GLU A 573 -0.26 2.93 -64.84
N THR A 574 0.09 4.07 -64.24
CA THR A 574 0.31 5.45 -64.76
C THR A 574 -0.97 6.28 -64.81
N GLY A 575 -0.82 7.57 -64.49
CA GLY A 575 -1.87 8.59 -64.56
C GLY A 575 -1.92 9.44 -63.28
N ILE A 576 -0.89 10.25 -63.00
CA ILE A 576 -0.85 11.70 -63.35
C ILE A 576 -1.96 12.44 -62.58
N ALA A 577 -1.67 12.98 -61.40
CA ALA A 577 -1.05 14.30 -61.14
C ALA A 577 -2.03 15.48 -61.28
N LYS A 578 -2.09 16.25 -60.19
CA LYS A 578 -2.14 17.74 -60.10
C LYS A 578 -3.30 18.44 -60.84
N GLU A 579 -3.99 19.44 -60.31
CA GLU A 579 -3.56 20.54 -59.45
C GLU A 579 -4.84 21.29 -59.06
N ILE A 580 -4.99 21.64 -57.79
CA ILE A 580 -5.10 23.01 -57.26
C ILE A 580 -6.43 23.75 -57.52
N CYS A 581 -7.08 24.00 -56.38
CA CYS A 581 -7.84 25.17 -55.94
C CYS A 581 -8.85 25.83 -56.88
N SER A 582 -10.10 25.76 -56.44
CA SER A 582 -10.80 26.96 -55.94
C SER A 582 -11.29 26.68 -54.52
#